data_AF-A0A7J9Y362-F1
#
_entry.id   AF-A0A7J9Y362-F1
#
_cell.length_a   1.000
_cell.length_b   1.000
_cell.length_c   1.000
_cell.angle_alpha   90.00
_cell.angle_beta   90.00
_cell.angle_gamma   90.00
#
_symmetry.space_group_name_H-M   'P 1'
#
loop_
_entity.id
_entity.type
_entity.pdbx_description
1 polymer ?
#
loop_
_entity_poly.entity_id
_entity_poly.type
_entity_poly.pdbx_seq_one_letter_code
_entity_poly.pdbx_strand_id
1 'polypeptide(L)'
;MRLTEQQVAMRMATFPEQFADRLPAADLQEVISFRNVGEWAVSVSALIAALHRTRTTISSREARSLRDLMETFQPALSQTDIGAGNLRVTSRLLTELTVTPSLTEPELIDRLRAIPERFRGRLSPEEIELLTVRPDEEEAGVWFEVAYELMDTLGRRRTPISTQERTDLSMILDALDLPRQKLRDLPVA
;
A
#
# COMPACT_ATOMS: atom_id res chain seq x y z
N MET A 1 4.90 -17.01 2.36
CA MET A 1 5.71 -17.04 3.62
C MET A 1 4.74 -17.00 4.78
N ARG A 2 4.85 -17.86 5.80
CA ARG A 2 3.90 -17.82 6.94
C ARG A 2 4.26 -16.71 7.90
N LEU A 3 3.32 -15.81 8.17
CA LEU A 3 3.48 -14.74 9.15
C LEU A 3 3.38 -15.30 10.58
N THR A 4 4.15 -14.75 11.51
CA THR A 4 3.97 -15.05 12.93
C THR A 4 2.67 -14.40 13.44
N GLU A 5 2.10 -14.92 14.53
CA GLU A 5 0.89 -14.36 15.13
C GLU A 5 1.04 -12.87 15.47
N GLN A 6 2.21 -12.48 16.00
CA GLN A 6 2.53 -11.07 16.27
C GLN A 6 2.59 -10.22 14.99
N GLN A 7 3.14 -10.75 13.89
CA GLN A 7 3.14 -10.07 12.59
C GLN A 7 1.74 -9.94 12.01
N VAL A 8 0.89 -10.97 12.15
CA VAL A 8 -0.51 -10.92 11.75
C VAL A 8 -1.26 -9.88 12.57
N ALA A 9 -1.14 -9.90 13.90
CA ALA A 9 -1.80 -8.94 14.78
C ALA A 9 -1.39 -7.50 14.44
N MET A 10 -0.09 -7.24 14.25
CA MET A 10 0.42 -5.92 13.90
C MET A 10 -0.07 -5.45 12.53
N ARG A 11 -0.12 -6.34 11.53
CA ARG A 11 -0.68 -6.02 10.22
C ARG A 11 -2.17 -5.72 10.34
N MET A 12 -2.94 -6.65 10.92
CA MET A 12 -4.40 -6.53 11.05
C MET A 12 -4.84 -5.30 11.87
N ALA A 13 -4.02 -4.82 12.81
CA ALA A 13 -4.34 -3.65 13.62
C ALA A 13 -4.61 -2.37 12.81
N THR A 14 -3.96 -2.20 11.67
CA THR A 14 -4.08 -0.97 10.84
C THR A 14 -4.54 -1.26 9.41
N PHE A 15 -4.70 -2.53 9.05
CA PHE A 15 -4.92 -2.94 7.67
C PHE A 15 -6.24 -2.43 7.07
N PRO A 16 -7.40 -2.51 7.76
CA PRO A 16 -8.64 -1.95 7.23
C PRO A 16 -8.53 -0.44 6.99
N GLU A 17 -7.87 0.29 7.89
CA GLU A 17 -7.70 1.73 7.82
C GLU A 17 -6.89 2.17 6.60
N GLN A 18 -6.11 1.28 5.97
CA GLN A 18 -5.40 1.56 4.72
C GLN A 18 -6.33 1.79 3.51
N PHE A 19 -7.59 1.32 3.61
CA PHE A 19 -8.60 1.42 2.56
C PHE A 19 -9.72 2.39 2.89
N ALA A 20 -9.64 3.10 4.02
CA ALA A 20 -10.69 4.01 4.49
C ALA A 20 -11.00 5.18 3.54
N ASP A 21 -10.05 5.54 2.68
CA ASP A 21 -10.18 6.57 1.66
C ASP A 21 -10.88 6.07 0.38
N ARG A 22 -11.00 4.75 0.20
CA ARG A 22 -11.47 4.11 -1.05
C ARG A 22 -12.65 3.18 -0.87
N LEU A 23 -13.02 2.85 0.36
CA LEU A 23 -14.16 2.00 0.68
C LEU A 23 -15.28 2.80 1.36
N PRO A 24 -16.56 2.46 1.08
CA PRO A 24 -17.69 2.99 1.83
C PRO A 24 -17.54 2.72 3.33
N ALA A 25 -17.98 3.68 4.15
CA ALA A 25 -17.89 3.56 5.61
C ALA A 25 -18.60 2.31 6.16
N ALA A 26 -19.71 1.89 5.53
CA ALA A 26 -20.45 0.69 5.93
C ALA A 26 -19.63 -0.60 5.72
N ASP A 27 -18.98 -0.74 4.55
CA ASP A 27 -18.11 -1.88 4.25
C ASP A 27 -16.90 -1.92 5.19
N LEU A 28 -16.32 -0.74 5.47
CA LEU A 28 -15.18 -0.64 6.39
C LEU A 28 -15.56 -1.01 7.83
N GLN A 29 -16.74 -0.61 8.30
CA GLN A 29 -17.25 -0.97 9.62
C GLN A 29 -17.46 -2.48 9.77
N GLU A 30 -17.96 -3.14 8.73
CA GLU A 30 -18.09 -4.61 8.71
C GLU A 30 -16.71 -5.28 8.88
N VAL A 31 -15.71 -4.86 8.10
CA VAL A 31 -14.33 -5.38 8.20
C VAL A 31 -13.72 -5.17 9.59
N ILE A 32 -13.90 -3.96 10.15
CA ILE A 32 -13.41 -3.60 11.49
C ILE A 32 -14.10 -4.42 12.58
N SER A 33 -15.40 -4.69 12.44
CA SER A 33 -16.15 -5.47 13.43
C SER A 33 -15.56 -6.87 13.62
N PHE A 34 -15.28 -7.59 12.52
CA PHE A 34 -14.64 -8.90 12.54
C PHE A 34 -13.23 -8.84 13.12
N ARG A 35 -12.45 -7.82 12.77
CA ARG A 35 -11.10 -7.63 13.34
C ARG A 35 -11.17 -7.50 14.87
N ASN A 36 -12.07 -6.67 15.37
CA ASN A 36 -12.14 -6.33 16.80
C ASN A 36 -12.53 -7.52 17.67
N VAL A 37 -13.26 -8.50 17.12
CA VAL A 37 -13.59 -9.74 17.82
C VAL A 37 -12.55 -10.86 17.60
N GLY A 38 -11.44 -10.58 16.92
CA GLY A 38 -10.37 -11.55 16.66
C GLY A 38 -10.60 -12.46 15.45
N GLU A 39 -11.68 -12.25 14.70
CA GLU A 39 -12.03 -13.02 13.50
C GLU A 39 -11.26 -12.51 12.28
N TRP A 40 -9.92 -12.56 12.36
CA TRP A 40 -9.02 -11.94 11.36
C TRP A 40 -9.17 -12.55 9.97
N ALA A 41 -9.39 -13.86 9.87
CA ALA A 41 -9.61 -14.52 8.58
C ALA A 41 -10.92 -14.07 7.91
N VAL A 42 -11.96 -13.83 8.71
CA VAL A 42 -13.25 -13.30 8.23
C VAL A 42 -13.09 -11.84 7.85
N SER A 43 -12.37 -11.05 8.65
CA SER A 43 -12.04 -9.65 8.36
C SER A 43 -11.34 -9.49 7.00
N VAL A 44 -10.32 -10.31 6.71
CA VAL A 44 -9.62 -10.29 5.40
C VAL A 44 -10.56 -10.71 4.26
N SER A 45 -11.39 -11.73 4.46
CA SER A 45 -12.36 -12.16 3.44
C SER A 45 -13.41 -11.07 3.14
N ALA A 46 -13.94 -10.42 4.19
CA ALA A 46 -14.86 -9.30 4.07
C ALA A 46 -14.22 -8.11 3.34
N LEU A 47 -12.95 -7.82 3.62
CA LEU A 47 -12.20 -6.76 2.93
C LEU A 47 -12.05 -7.05 1.44
N ILE A 48 -11.66 -8.28 1.07
CA ILE A 48 -11.54 -8.69 -0.34
C ILE A 48 -12.89 -8.58 -1.05
N ALA A 49 -13.98 -9.04 -0.39
CA ALA A 49 -15.32 -8.94 -0.94
C ALA A 49 -15.76 -7.47 -1.14
N ALA A 50 -15.48 -6.60 -0.17
CA ALA A 50 -15.75 -5.17 -0.27
C ALA A 50 -15.01 -4.53 -1.44
N LEU A 51 -13.68 -4.73 -1.53
CA LEU A 51 -12.84 -4.22 -2.62
C LEU A 51 -13.33 -4.67 -3.99
N HIS A 52 -13.74 -5.94 -4.12
CA HIS A 52 -14.28 -6.47 -5.36
C HIS A 52 -15.64 -5.83 -5.70
N ARG A 53 -16.55 -5.76 -4.73
CA ARG A 53 -17.91 -5.20 -4.90
C ARG A 53 -17.88 -3.73 -5.31
N THR A 54 -17.00 -2.95 -4.72
CA THR A 54 -16.83 -1.52 -5.03
C THR A 54 -15.97 -1.28 -6.28
N ARG A 55 -15.38 -2.34 -6.84
CA ARG A 55 -14.38 -2.27 -7.92
C ARG A 55 -13.23 -1.31 -7.57
N THR A 56 -12.86 -1.28 -6.29
CA THR A 56 -11.78 -0.43 -5.81
C THR A 56 -10.47 -0.93 -6.39
N THR A 57 -9.74 -0.03 -7.03
CA THR A 57 -8.40 -0.34 -7.50
C THR A 57 -7.43 -0.40 -6.32
N ILE A 58 -6.65 -1.48 -6.26
CA ILE A 58 -5.62 -1.69 -5.25
C ILE A 58 -4.23 -1.77 -5.89
N SER A 59 -3.17 -1.55 -5.13
CA SER A 59 -1.82 -1.76 -5.66
C SER A 59 -1.39 -3.22 -5.68
N SER A 60 -0.34 -3.50 -6.45
CA SER A 60 0.32 -4.80 -6.45
C SER A 60 0.82 -5.21 -5.06
N ARG A 61 1.23 -4.24 -4.23
CA ARG A 61 1.62 -4.45 -2.83
C ARG A 61 0.42 -4.85 -1.96
N GLU A 62 -0.68 -4.13 -2.06
CA GLU A 62 -1.91 -4.41 -1.32
C GLU A 62 -2.44 -5.81 -1.67
N ALA A 63 -2.44 -6.16 -2.96
CA ALA A 63 -2.81 -7.48 -3.44
C ALA A 63 -1.89 -8.59 -2.91
N ARG A 64 -0.57 -8.35 -2.86
CA ARG A 64 0.40 -9.28 -2.27
C ARG A 64 0.18 -9.46 -0.78
N SER A 65 -0.05 -8.36 -0.06
CA SER A 65 -0.32 -8.38 1.39
C SER A 65 -1.59 -9.18 1.72
N LEU A 66 -2.65 -9.00 0.93
CA LEU A 66 -3.87 -9.79 1.03
C LEU A 66 -3.61 -11.28 0.78
N ARG A 67 -2.80 -11.61 -0.23
CA ARG A 67 -2.42 -12.99 -0.53
C ARG A 67 -1.63 -13.64 0.61
N ASP A 68 -0.64 -12.94 1.17
CA ASP A 68 0.16 -13.45 2.30
C ASP A 68 -0.70 -13.72 3.53
N LEU A 69 -1.68 -12.84 3.83
CA LEU A 69 -2.63 -13.03 4.92
C LEU A 69 -3.53 -14.25 4.66
N MET A 70 -4.06 -14.38 3.45
CA MET A 70 -4.89 -15.53 3.05
C MET A 70 -4.13 -16.86 3.14
N GLU A 71 -2.88 -16.90 2.68
CA GLU A 71 -1.99 -18.06 2.81
C GLU A 71 -1.72 -18.42 4.28
N THR A 72 -1.63 -17.42 5.15
CA THR A 72 -1.44 -17.62 6.59
C THR A 72 -2.66 -18.26 7.24
N PHE A 73 -3.87 -17.86 6.85
CA PHE A 73 -5.13 -18.40 7.40
C PHE A 73 -5.60 -19.69 6.73
N GLN A 74 -5.08 -20.02 5.55
CA GLN A 74 -5.48 -21.19 4.77
C GLN A 74 -5.51 -22.51 5.59
N PRO A 75 -4.49 -22.86 6.40
CA PRO A 75 -4.50 -24.12 7.15
C PRO A 75 -5.60 -24.23 8.20
N ALA A 76 -6.06 -23.10 8.74
CA ALA A 76 -7.16 -23.06 9.70
C ALA A 76 -8.51 -23.15 8.99
N LEU A 77 -8.68 -22.40 7.91
CA LEU A 77 -9.92 -22.37 7.12
C LEU A 77 -10.20 -23.68 6.38
N SER A 78 -9.16 -24.41 5.96
CA SER A 78 -9.31 -25.67 5.23
C SER A 78 -9.77 -26.85 6.08
N GLN A 79 -9.86 -26.70 7.41
CA GLN A 79 -10.25 -27.80 8.32
C GLN A 79 -11.74 -28.12 8.28
N THR A 80 -12.55 -27.23 7.69
CA THR A 80 -14.01 -27.42 7.55
C THR A 80 -14.41 -27.25 6.10
N ASP A 81 -15.45 -27.97 5.66
CA ASP A 81 -15.97 -27.83 4.29
C ASP A 81 -16.46 -26.41 3.99
N ILE A 82 -17.10 -25.77 4.99
CA ILE A 82 -17.56 -24.39 4.90
C ILE A 82 -16.38 -23.43 4.76
N GLY A 83 -15.35 -23.57 5.59
CA GLY A 83 -14.14 -22.74 5.53
C GLY A 83 -13.35 -22.94 4.23
N ALA A 84 -13.27 -24.17 3.73
CA ALA A 84 -12.65 -24.48 2.44
C ALA A 84 -13.45 -23.93 1.25
N GLY A 85 -14.78 -23.89 1.36
CA GLY A 85 -15.66 -23.23 0.39
C GLY A 85 -15.43 -21.72 0.36
N ASN A 86 -15.43 -21.08 1.55
CA ASN A 86 -15.17 -19.65 1.69
C ASN A 86 -13.78 -19.27 1.16
N LEU A 87 -12.75 -20.06 1.48
CA LEU A 87 -11.40 -19.83 0.98
C LEU A 87 -11.36 -19.81 -0.55
N ARG A 88 -12.03 -20.76 -1.21
CA ARG A 88 -12.10 -20.83 -2.69
C ARG A 88 -12.76 -19.59 -3.28
N VAL A 89 -13.86 -19.12 -2.69
CA VAL A 89 -14.55 -17.90 -3.12
C VAL A 89 -13.65 -16.69 -2.94
N THR A 90 -13.07 -16.50 -1.75
CA THR A 90 -12.19 -15.37 -1.44
C THR A 90 -10.94 -15.35 -2.31
N SER A 91 -10.31 -16.50 -2.56
CA SER A 91 -9.15 -16.61 -3.45
C SER A 91 -9.51 -16.21 -4.89
N ARG A 92 -10.68 -16.60 -5.38
CA ARG A 92 -11.16 -16.18 -6.70
C ARG A 92 -11.37 -14.67 -6.75
N LEU A 93 -12.06 -14.09 -5.77
CA LEU A 93 -12.28 -12.64 -5.70
C LEU A 93 -10.96 -11.88 -5.66
N LEU A 94 -9.97 -12.38 -4.92
CA LEU A 94 -8.63 -11.80 -4.85
C LEU A 94 -7.93 -11.77 -6.22
N THR A 95 -8.10 -12.81 -7.04
CA THR A 95 -7.54 -12.84 -8.41
C THR A 95 -8.29 -11.94 -9.40
N GLU A 96 -9.55 -11.63 -9.12
CA GLU A 96 -10.41 -10.78 -9.94
C GLU A 96 -10.32 -9.29 -9.56
N LEU A 97 -9.59 -8.94 -8.49
CA LEU A 97 -9.40 -7.54 -8.08
C LEU A 97 -8.67 -6.73 -9.16
N THR A 98 -9.10 -5.48 -9.33
CA THR A 98 -8.42 -4.53 -10.22
C THR A 98 -7.14 -4.05 -9.56
N VAL A 99 -6.00 -4.47 -10.09
CA VAL A 99 -4.68 -4.12 -9.54
C VAL A 99 -4.02 -3.07 -10.42
N THR A 100 -3.61 -1.95 -9.84
CA THR A 100 -2.73 -1.00 -10.53
C THR A 100 -1.38 -1.69 -10.77
N PRO A 101 -0.91 -1.75 -12.04
CA PRO A 101 0.41 -2.30 -12.31
C PRO A 101 1.47 -1.53 -11.51
N SER A 102 2.34 -2.28 -10.83
CA SER A 102 3.53 -1.70 -10.21
C SER A 102 4.41 -1.11 -11.31
N LEU A 103 5.12 -0.04 -10.99
CA LEU A 103 6.19 0.45 -11.85
C LEU A 103 7.20 -0.66 -12.06
N THR A 104 7.65 -0.83 -13.30
CA THR A 104 8.86 -1.59 -13.59
C THR A 104 10.07 -0.86 -13.02
N GLU A 105 11.18 -1.55 -12.80
CA GLU A 105 12.40 -0.94 -12.27
C GLU A 105 12.89 0.26 -13.12
N PRO A 106 12.92 0.19 -14.47
CA PRO A 106 13.26 1.37 -15.28
C PRO A 106 12.27 2.54 -15.09
N GLU A 107 10.97 2.27 -15.04
CA GLU A 107 9.96 3.32 -14.84
C GLU A 107 10.05 3.96 -13.45
N LEU A 108 10.38 3.16 -12.42
CA LEU A 108 10.62 3.64 -11.07
C LEU A 108 11.82 4.58 -11.03
N ILE A 109 12.94 4.17 -11.63
CA ILE A 109 14.18 4.94 -11.73
C ILE A 109 13.91 6.28 -12.44
N ASP A 110 13.27 6.24 -13.62
CA ASP A 110 12.97 7.44 -14.38
C ASP A 110 12.06 8.41 -13.62
N ARG A 111 11.06 7.88 -12.91
CA ARG A 111 10.17 8.71 -12.08
C ARG A 111 10.89 9.30 -10.86
N LEU A 112 11.74 8.52 -10.18
CA LEU A 112 12.50 9.01 -9.02
C LEU A 112 13.50 10.10 -9.43
N ARG A 113 14.20 9.94 -10.56
CA ARG A 113 15.08 10.98 -11.10
C ARG A 113 14.35 12.28 -11.44
N ALA A 114 13.13 12.17 -11.98
CA ALA A 114 12.36 13.34 -12.42
C ALA A 114 11.63 14.07 -11.27
N ILE A 115 11.48 13.43 -10.11
CA ILE A 115 10.63 13.95 -9.04
C ILE A 115 11.18 15.19 -8.32
N PRO A 116 12.47 15.26 -7.93
CA PRO A 116 13.00 16.43 -7.22
C PRO A 116 12.74 17.71 -8.03
N GLU A 117 12.96 17.62 -9.33
CA GLU A 117 12.72 18.69 -10.30
C GLU A 117 11.27 19.18 -10.34
N ARG A 118 10.28 18.31 -10.13
CA ARG A 118 8.87 18.71 -10.05
C ARG A 118 8.55 19.57 -8.83
N PHE A 119 9.36 19.45 -7.77
CA PHE A 119 9.26 20.26 -6.56
C PHE A 119 10.19 21.48 -6.59
N ARG A 120 10.87 21.74 -7.71
CA ARG A 120 11.66 22.96 -7.92
C ARG A 120 10.75 24.18 -7.79
N GLY A 121 11.04 25.05 -6.81
CA GLY A 121 10.20 26.19 -6.44
C GLY A 121 9.35 25.97 -5.19
N ARG A 122 9.26 24.74 -4.67
CA ARG A 122 8.66 24.39 -3.37
C ARG A 122 9.69 23.89 -2.35
N LEU A 123 10.78 23.30 -2.82
CA LEU A 123 11.93 22.88 -2.00
C LEU A 123 13.14 23.79 -2.25
N SER A 124 14.07 23.85 -1.29
CA SER A 124 15.32 24.59 -1.45
C SER A 124 16.27 23.87 -2.42
N PRO A 125 17.22 24.59 -3.04
CA PRO A 125 18.22 23.96 -3.92
C PRO A 125 19.02 22.83 -3.23
N GLU A 126 19.36 23.01 -1.95
CA GLU A 126 20.07 22.00 -1.14
C GLU A 126 19.24 20.72 -0.95
N GLU A 127 17.93 20.86 -0.75
CA GLU A 127 17.01 19.72 -0.63
C GLU A 127 16.83 19.01 -1.98
N ILE A 128 16.77 19.75 -3.08
CA ILE A 128 16.74 19.16 -4.41
C ILE A 128 18.02 18.39 -4.70
N GLU A 129 19.18 18.94 -4.32
CA GLU A 129 20.47 18.26 -4.48
C GLU A 129 20.53 16.96 -3.66
N LEU A 130 20.06 16.99 -2.41
CA LEU A 130 20.00 15.80 -1.54
C LEU A 130 19.11 14.68 -2.12
N LEU A 131 18.03 15.05 -2.82
CA LEU A 131 17.08 14.10 -3.39
C LEU A 131 17.45 13.64 -4.80
N THR A 132 18.50 14.22 -5.39
CA THR A 132 18.95 13.88 -6.75
C THR A 132 19.97 12.75 -6.67
N VAL A 133 19.55 11.54 -7.08
CA VAL A 133 20.46 10.40 -7.21
C VAL A 133 21.47 10.66 -8.31
N ARG A 134 22.76 10.51 -7.99
CA ARG A 134 23.82 10.65 -8.97
C ARG A 134 23.95 9.35 -9.79
N PRO A 135 24.37 9.42 -11.07
CA PRO A 135 24.46 8.24 -11.93
C PRO A 135 25.40 7.13 -11.43
N ASP A 136 26.34 7.48 -10.56
CA ASP A 136 27.29 6.57 -9.91
C ASP A 136 26.73 5.88 -8.64
N GLU A 137 25.53 6.25 -8.20
CA GLU A 137 24.88 5.74 -6.98
C GLU A 137 23.63 4.89 -7.32
N GLU A 138 23.53 4.34 -8.53
CA GLU A 138 22.37 3.59 -9.02
C GLU A 138 22.28 2.16 -8.46
N GLU A 139 22.32 2.01 -7.14
CA GLU A 139 22.05 0.76 -6.44
C GLU A 139 20.59 0.71 -5.97
N ALA A 140 20.01 -0.50 -5.91
CA ALA A 140 18.62 -0.70 -5.50
C ALA A 140 18.29 -0.08 -4.12
N GLY A 141 19.27 0.00 -3.21
CA GLY A 141 19.12 0.62 -1.89
C GLY A 141 18.97 2.15 -1.94
N VAL A 142 19.61 2.82 -2.88
CA VAL A 142 19.62 4.28 -2.99
C VAL A 142 18.24 4.83 -3.34
N TRP A 143 17.50 4.11 -4.20
CA TRP A 143 16.12 4.49 -4.55
C TRP A 143 15.16 4.46 -3.37
N PHE A 144 15.39 3.55 -2.41
CA PHE A 144 14.62 3.49 -1.17
C PHE A 144 14.89 4.70 -0.29
N GLU A 145 16.17 5.06 -0.13
CA GLU A 145 16.59 6.22 0.67
C GLU A 145 16.04 7.52 0.09
N VAL A 146 16.11 7.70 -1.23
CA VAL A 146 15.60 8.90 -1.90
C VAL A 146 14.08 9.02 -1.76
N ALA A 147 13.33 7.93 -1.96
CA ALA A 147 11.88 7.96 -1.76
C ALA A 147 11.50 8.27 -0.31
N TYR A 148 12.25 7.73 0.66
CA TYR A 148 12.03 8.00 2.07
C TYR A 148 12.34 9.45 2.44
N GLU A 149 13.51 9.96 2.02
CA GLU A 149 13.97 11.32 2.30
C GLU A 149 13.05 12.35 1.63
N LEU A 150 12.56 12.07 0.41
CA LEU A 150 11.57 12.90 -0.26
C LEU A 150 10.29 13.00 0.58
N MET A 151 9.73 11.87 1.00
CA MET A 151 8.51 11.85 1.80
C MET A 151 8.69 12.57 3.14
N ASP A 152 9.86 12.43 3.75
CA ASP A 152 10.21 13.10 4.99
C ASP A 152 10.36 14.61 4.82
N THR A 153 11.06 15.04 3.77
CA THR A 153 11.26 16.45 3.42
C THR A 153 9.93 17.14 3.12
N LEU A 154 9.08 16.54 2.29
CA LEU A 154 7.74 17.06 1.99
C LEU A 154 6.88 17.16 3.26
N GLY A 155 6.98 16.17 4.15
CA GLY A 155 6.26 16.15 5.43
C GLY A 155 6.73 17.25 6.39
N ARG A 156 8.03 17.38 6.60
CA ARG A 156 8.64 18.42 7.45
C ARG A 156 8.28 19.82 6.98
N ARG A 157 8.30 20.05 5.66
CA ARG A 157 7.97 21.34 5.03
C ARG A 157 6.48 21.60 4.93
N ARG A 158 5.63 20.59 5.16
CA ARG A 158 4.20 20.61 4.83
C ARG A 158 3.97 21.10 3.40
N THR A 159 4.79 20.61 2.48
CA THR A 159 4.76 21.05 1.09
C THR A 159 3.44 20.63 0.46
N PRO A 160 2.63 21.55 -0.09
CA PRO A 160 1.42 21.19 -0.79
C PRO A 160 1.73 20.38 -2.05
N ILE A 161 1.02 19.26 -2.20
CA ILE A 161 1.11 18.38 -3.37
C ILE A 161 -0.22 18.37 -4.13
N SER A 162 -0.16 18.25 -5.45
CA SER A 162 -1.35 18.06 -6.27
C SER A 162 -1.89 16.62 -6.16
N THR A 163 -3.12 16.40 -6.63
CA THR A 163 -3.71 15.05 -6.71
C THR A 163 -2.89 14.11 -7.60
N GLN A 164 -2.32 14.63 -8.70
CA GLN A 164 -1.46 13.84 -9.59
C GLN A 164 -0.14 13.47 -8.90
N GLU A 165 0.48 14.41 -8.17
CA GLU A 165 1.71 14.15 -7.42
C GLU A 165 1.48 13.12 -6.31
N ARG A 166 0.35 13.19 -5.61
CA ARG A 166 -0.02 12.17 -4.62
C ARG A 166 -0.15 10.79 -5.25
N THR A 167 -0.73 10.71 -6.45
CA THR A 167 -0.87 9.46 -7.20
C THR A 167 0.50 8.92 -7.62
N ASP A 168 1.38 9.77 -8.16
CA ASP A 168 2.72 9.36 -8.58
C ASP A 168 3.58 8.91 -7.41
N LEU A 169 3.55 9.63 -6.28
CA LEU A 169 4.25 9.23 -5.06
C LEU A 169 3.69 7.90 -4.53
N SER A 170 2.37 7.70 -4.58
CA SER A 170 1.76 6.43 -4.18
C SER A 170 2.29 5.26 -5.02
N MET A 171 2.44 5.42 -6.33
CA MET A 171 2.99 4.39 -7.22
C MET A 171 4.45 4.07 -6.91
N ILE A 172 5.26 5.07 -6.58
CA ILE A 172 6.67 4.90 -6.21
C ILE A 172 6.79 4.14 -4.88
N LEU A 173 6.02 4.55 -3.87
CA LEU A 173 6.01 3.87 -2.59
C LEU A 173 5.54 2.41 -2.74
N ASP A 174 4.59 2.13 -3.63
CA ASP A 174 4.18 0.77 -3.93
C ASP A 174 5.28 -0.08 -4.56
N ALA A 175 5.99 0.49 -5.54
CA ALA A 175 7.07 -0.20 -6.24
C ALA A 175 8.24 -0.53 -5.30
N LEU A 176 8.52 0.35 -4.33
CA LEU A 176 9.55 0.18 -3.30
C LEU A 176 9.07 -0.57 -2.04
N ASP A 177 7.83 -1.04 -2.01
CA ASP A 177 7.21 -1.66 -0.83
C ASP A 177 7.27 -0.76 0.44
N LEU A 178 7.20 0.56 0.25
CA LEU A 178 7.25 1.60 1.29
C LEU A 178 5.86 2.03 1.81
N PRO A 179 5.65 2.15 3.14
CA PRO A 179 4.35 2.49 3.70
C PRO A 179 3.81 3.84 3.21
N ARG A 180 2.52 3.90 2.85
CA ARG A 180 1.89 5.13 2.35
C ARG A 180 1.38 6.07 3.45
N GLN A 181 1.59 5.75 4.73
CA GLN A 181 1.03 6.55 5.83
C GLN A 181 1.48 8.02 5.75
N LYS A 182 2.76 8.25 5.43
CA LYS A 182 3.31 9.60 5.24
C LYS A 182 2.60 10.40 4.13
N LEU A 183 1.98 9.75 3.13
CA LEU A 183 1.23 10.47 2.09
C LEU A 183 -0.06 11.11 2.62
N ARG A 184 -0.65 10.55 3.69
CA ARG A 184 -1.91 11.07 4.27
C ARG A 184 -1.68 12.39 4.99
N ASP A 185 -0.50 12.56 5.57
CA ASP A 185 -0.13 13.73 6.36
C ASP A 185 0.29 14.92 5.48
N LEU A 186 0.49 14.70 4.17
CA LEU A 186 0.81 15.77 3.22
C LEU A 186 -0.44 16.58 2.83
N PRO A 187 -0.36 17.94 2.87
CA PRO A 187 -1.46 18.78 2.43
C PRO A 187 -1.64 18.67 0.91
N VAL A 188 -2.90 18.57 0.46
CA VAL A 188 -3.25 18.62 -0.97
C VAL A 188 -3.66 20.04 -1.34
N ALA A 189 -3.07 20.57 -2.41
CA ALA A 189 -3.44 21.85 -3.01
C ALA A 189 -4.30 21.67 -4.27
#